data_AF-A0AB39WU48-F1
#
_entry.id   AF-A0AB39WU48-F1
#
_cell.length_a   1.000
_cell.length_b   1.000
_cell.length_c   1.000
_cell.angle_alpha   90.00
_cell.angle_beta   90.00
_cell.angle_gamma   90.00
#
_symmetry.space_group_name_H-M   'P 1'
#
loop_
_entity.id
_entity.type
_entity.pdbx_description
1 polymer ?
#
loop_
_entity_poly.entity_id
_entity_poly.type
_entity_poly.pdbx_seq_one_letter_code
_entity_poly.pdbx_strand_id
1 'polypeptide(L)' 'MLLKDKVAVVTGAASLNGIGWAIASRFAEEGAKVVLLDIAADKLEIAKENLGDPHQGLVCDVRQPP' A
#
# COMPACT_ATOMS: atom_id res chain seq x y z
N MET A 1 17.99 3.58 0.49
CA MET A 1 17.14 3.93 -0.66
C MET A 1 17.39 2.97 -1.82
N LEU A 2 16.96 1.72 -1.63
CA LEU A 2 17.06 0.66 -2.65
C LEU A 2 15.96 0.74 -3.72
N LEU A 3 14.84 1.42 -3.44
CA LEU A 3 13.64 1.44 -4.29
C LEU A 3 13.32 2.84 -4.83
N LYS A 4 14.29 3.75 -4.80
CA LYS A 4 14.14 5.12 -5.30
C LYS A 4 13.57 5.12 -6.73
N ASP A 5 12.56 5.97 -6.95
CA ASP A 5 11.88 6.18 -8.24
C ASP A 5 11.20 4.92 -8.81
N LYS A 6 10.97 3.89 -7.98
CA LYS A 6 10.17 2.71 -8.36
C LYS A 6 8.72 2.89 -7.94
N VAL A 7 7.83 2.16 -8.61
CA VAL A 7 6.44 1.98 -8.18
C VAL A 7 6.29 0.56 -7.65
N ALA A 8 5.68 0.42 -6.48
CA ALA A 8 5.43 -0.89 -5.87
C ALA A 8 3.93 -1.03 -5.56
N VAL A 9 3.39 -2.21 -5.82
CA VAL A 9 2.01 -2.57 -5.49
C VAL A 9 2.06 -3.58 -4.36
N VAL A 10 1.32 -3.34 -3.28
CA VAL A 10 1.30 -4.22 -2.11
C VAL A 10 -0.13 -4.62 -1.79
N THR A 11 -0.43 -5.91 -1.85
CA THR A 11 -1.73 -6.49 -1.51
C THR A 11 -1.85 -6.81 -0.03
N GLY A 12 -3.05 -6.76 0.54
CA GLY A 12 -3.27 -7.02 1.97
C GLY A 12 -2.71 -5.90 2.85
N ALA A 13 -2.68 -4.67 2.32
CA ALA A 13 -1.94 -3.56 2.91
C ALA A 13 -2.80 -2.63 3.80
N ALA A 14 -4.10 -2.89 3.96
CA ALA A 14 -4.98 -2.01 4.71
C ALA A 14 -4.86 -2.14 6.24
N SER A 15 -4.34 -3.26 6.75
CA SER A 15 -4.18 -3.45 8.20
C SER A 15 -2.87 -2.81 8.69
N LEU A 16 -2.96 -1.74 9.49
CA LEU A 16 -1.79 -1.08 10.10
C LEU A 16 -0.94 -1.99 11.01
N ASN A 17 -1.53 -3.10 11.49
CA ASN A 17 -0.83 -4.13 12.27
C ASN A 17 -0.43 -5.35 11.42
N GLY A 18 -0.58 -5.27 10.10
CA GLY A 18 -0.37 -6.37 9.16
C GLY A 18 0.97 -6.32 8.43
N ILE A 19 1.36 -7.46 7.87
CA ILE A 19 2.61 -7.59 7.11
C ILE A 19 2.59 -6.74 5.83
N GLY A 20 1.45 -6.68 5.13
CA GLY A 20 1.32 -5.86 3.92
C GLY A 20 1.58 -4.38 4.19
N TRP A 21 1.07 -3.86 5.31
CA TRP A 21 1.39 -2.49 5.75
C TRP A 21 2.87 -2.32 6.07
N ALA A 22 3.46 -3.22 6.87
CA ALA A 22 4.88 -3.14 7.21
C ALA A 22 5.79 -3.13 5.97
N ILE A 23 5.44 -3.92 4.94
CA ILE A 23 6.15 -3.93 3.65
C ILE A 23 5.94 -2.60 2.93
N ALA A 24 4.70 -2.12 2.82
CA ALA A 24 4.38 -0.87 2.14
C ALA A 24 5.09 0.33 2.76
N SER A 25 5.05 0.48 4.09
CA SER A 25 5.78 1.53 4.81
C SER A 25 7.27 1.45 4.57
N ARG A 26 7.86 0.24 4.67
CA ARG A 26 9.30 0.09 4.41
C ARG A 26 9.67 0.41 2.96
N PHE A 27 8.81 0.09 2.00
CA PHE A 27 9.06 0.42 0.59
C PHE A 27 9.01 1.92 0.33
N ALA A 28 8.06 2.62 0.96
CA ALA A 28 7.99 4.07 0.94
C ALA A 28 9.26 4.70 1.54
N GLU A 29 9.74 4.22 2.70
CA GLU A 29 11.00 4.64 3.32
C GLU A 29 12.22 4.43 2.41
N GLU A 30 12.21 3.37 1.59
CA GLU A 30 13.26 3.09 0.61
C GLU A 30 13.15 3.91 -0.69
N GLY A 31 12.13 4.77 -0.81
CA GLY A 31 11.96 5.73 -1.90
C GLY A 31 10.99 5.29 -3.01
N ALA A 32 10.21 4.22 -2.80
CA ALA A 32 9.21 3.79 -3.76
C ALA A 32 7.93 4.63 -3.66
N LYS A 33 7.22 4.80 -4.78
CA LYS A 33 5.81 5.20 -4.78
C LYS A 33 4.95 3.94 -4.61
N VAL A 34 4.30 3.80 -3.46
CA VAL A 34 3.52 2.61 -3.13
C VAL A 34 2.03 2.77 -3.45
N VAL A 35 1.43 1.72 -4.00
CA VAL A 35 -0.02 1.54 -4.14
C VAL A 35 -0.45 0.42 -3.20
N LEU A 36 -1.30 0.76 -2.23
CA LEU A 36 -1.90 -0.15 -1.26
C LEU A 36 -3.14 -0.78 -1.90
N LEU A 37 -3.21 -2.11 -1.95
CA LEU A 37 -4.37 -2.88 -2.40
C LEU A 37 -4.94 -3.69 -1.25
N ASP A 38 -6.27 -3.61 -1.08
CA ASP A 38 -7.00 -4.45 -0.12
C ASP A 38 -8.50 -4.48 -0.45
N ILE A 39 -9.22 -5.44 0.12
CA ILE A 39 -10.69 -5.50 0.03
C ILE A 39 -11.37 -4.57 1.04
N ALA A 40 -10.69 -4.24 2.15
CA ALA A 40 -11.25 -3.45 3.25
C ALA A 40 -11.10 -1.94 3.00
N ALA A 41 -12.06 -1.35 2.27
CA ALA A 41 -12.02 0.05 1.82
C ALA A 41 -11.81 1.08 2.96
N ASP A 42 -12.54 0.92 4.04
CA ASP A 42 -12.49 1.75 5.25
C ASP A 42 -11.12 1.73 5.92
N LYS A 43 -10.49 0.56 6.02
CA LYS A 43 -9.13 0.43 6.54
C LYS A 43 -8.09 0.95 5.55
N LEU A 44 -8.36 0.82 4.26
CA LEU A 44 -7.44 1.22 3.20
C LEU A 44 -7.28 2.74 3.12
N GLU A 45 -8.36 3.49 3.30
CA GLU A 45 -8.28 4.96 3.37
C GLU A 45 -7.44 5.41 4.57
N ILE A 46 -7.64 4.81 5.75
CA ILE A 46 -6.82 5.10 6.93
C ILE A 46 -5.34 4.77 6.65
N ALA A 47 -5.05 3.62 6.04
CA ALA A 47 -3.69 3.23 5.69
C ALA A 47 -3.06 4.23 4.68
N LYS A 48 -3.80 4.66 3.66
CA LYS A 48 -3.36 5.68 2.70
C LYS A 48 -3.02 7.00 3.40
N GLU A 49 -3.90 7.47 4.28
CA GLU A 49 -3.68 8.70 5.05
C GLU A 49 -2.44 8.60 5.95
N ASN A 50 -2.21 7.45 6.58
CA ASN A 50 -1.02 7.22 7.40
C ASN A 50 0.27 7.18 6.57
N LEU A 51 0.21 6.69 5.33
CA LEU A 51 1.38 6.58 4.46
C LEU A 51 1.72 7.93 3.81
N GLY A 52 0.70 8.72 3.48
CA GLY A 52 0.82 10.06 2.92
C GLY A 52 1.14 10.10 1.42
N ASP A 53 1.27 11.31 0.87
CA ASP A 53 1.66 11.51 -0.53
C ASP A 53 3.11 11.06 -0.77
N PRO A 54 3.46 10.51 -1.95
CA PRO A 54 2.64 10.36 -3.16
C PRO A 54 1.93 8.99 -3.27
N HIS A 55 1.64 8.32 -2.16
CA HIS A 55 1.12 6.96 -2.15
C HIS A 55 -0.39 6.91 -2.39
N GLN A 56 -0.88 5.78 -2.86
CA GLN A 56 -2.30 5.62 -3.24
C GLN A 56 -2.90 4.37 -2.60
N GLY A 57 -4.20 4.40 -2.33
CA GLY A 57 -4.98 3.23 -1.93
C GLY A 57 -6.00 2.90 -3.02
N LEU A 58 -6.12 1.62 -3.38
CA LEU A 58 -7.13 1.14 -4.32
C LEU A 58 -7.80 -0.13 -3.79
N VAL A 59 -9.12 -0.09 -3.69
CA VAL A 59 -9.92 -1.26 -3.30
C VAL A 59 -9.83 -2.30 -4.42
N CYS A 60 -9.36 -3.49 -4.08
CA CYS A 60 -9.12 -4.56 -5.05
C CYS A 60 -9.34 -5.93 -4.40
N ASP A 61 -10.24 -6.71 -4.98
CA ASP A 61 -10.35 -8.15 -4.71
C ASP A 61 -9.44 -8.90 -5.68
N VAL A 62 -8.29 -9.35 -5.18
CA VAL A 62 -7.28 -10.09 -5.97
C VAL A 62 -7.78 -11.42 -6.56
N ARG A 63 -8.96 -11.88 -6.17
CA ARG A 63 -9.60 -13.09 -6.71
C ARG A 63 -10.39 -12.80 -7.99
N GLN A 64 -10.66 -11.54 -8.29
CA GLN A 64 -11.43 -11.12 -9.45
C GLN A 64 -10.48 -10.66 -10.57
N PRO A 65 -10.55 -11.29 -11.77
CA PRO A 65 -9.83 -10.77 -12.93
C PRO A 65 -10.47 -9.45 -13.42
N PRO A 66 -9.72 -8.63 -14.18
CA PRO A 66 -10.24 -7.41 -14.79
C PRO A 66 -11.32 -7.66 -15.86
#